data_AF-A0A2A2QYQ0-F1
#
_entry.id   AF-A0A2A2QYQ0-F1
#
_cell.length_a   1.000
_cell.length_b   1.000
_cell.length_c   1.000
_cell.angle_alpha   90.00
_cell.angle_beta   90.00
_cell.angle_gamma   90.00
#
_symmetry.space_group_name_H-M   'P 1'
#
loop_
_entity.id
_entity.type
_entity.pdbx_description
1 polymer ?
#
loop_
_entity_poly.entity_id
_entity_poly.type
_entity_poly.pdbx_seq_one_letter_code
_entity_poly.pdbx_strand_id
1 'polypeptide(L)'
;MLVIPSVVEGSGKGVVLGAWAHWSLTGHSPRNLVTTLFKKLNFSPQTLSTPSTMSDSLILGFDIGGTKCAALVGDIHGTVLARREWPSIATRGPQAMLADFLAAAEALRDAHPGVKACGVSIGGPLDANEGVIYSPPNLPGWDAIPLKQQLQNTLGLPVFVEHDAAACAWAEYLWGQPRSTGNLIYITSGTGFGAGYILQGQIYRGAKGRSPEVGHARFAEDGPFAYEKKGSVEAFCSGASLSRLAAWKFPQRWSAQPPAGPELGKLAAAGDADASAVISLSAHATGQVCANLIDTFAPDVIVLGSLARHLGEVWIAQVKETCQREALPGLHELCLVRATSLDSRLQDCSTLAIALDASGQFRTS
;
A
#
# COMPACT_ATOMS: atom_id res chain seq x y z
N MET A 1 30.36 29.03 4.10
CA MET A 1 30.99 27.90 3.38
C MET A 1 29.86 27.13 2.71
N LEU A 2 29.65 27.38 1.42
CA LEU A 2 28.54 26.79 0.66
C LEU A 2 29.17 25.77 -0.28
N VAL A 3 28.90 24.48 -0.07
CA VAL A 3 29.41 23.39 -0.92
C VAL A 3 28.25 22.95 -1.82
N ILE A 4 28.39 23.18 -3.12
CA ILE A 4 27.48 22.65 -4.14
C ILE A 4 28.28 21.57 -4.89
N PRO A 5 27.89 20.28 -4.85
CA PRO A 5 28.58 19.26 -5.61
C PRO A 5 28.14 19.33 -7.08
N SER A 6 29.09 19.54 -7.98
CA SER A 6 28.90 19.30 -9.41
C SER A 6 29.28 17.85 -9.73
N VAL A 7 28.33 17.06 -10.20
CA VAL A 7 28.59 15.74 -10.80
C VAL A 7 28.89 15.97 -12.29
N VAL A 8 30.07 15.56 -12.73
CA VAL A 8 30.44 15.46 -14.14
C VAL A 8 30.72 13.99 -14.42
N GLU A 9 29.86 13.36 -15.21
CA GLU A 9 30.13 12.03 -15.76
C GLU A 9 31.15 12.15 -16.90
N GLY A 10 32.23 11.37 -16.79
CA GLY A 10 33.27 11.28 -17.80
C GLY A 10 34.14 10.05 -17.57
N SER A 11 34.04 9.13 -18.52
CA SER A 11 34.78 7.88 -18.70
C SER A 11 36.26 7.88 -18.28
N GLY A 12 36.64 6.86 -17.50
CA GLY A 12 37.91 6.15 -17.65
C GLY A 12 39.19 6.82 -17.14
N LYS A 13 39.79 6.17 -16.13
CA LYS A 13 41.16 6.31 -15.61
C LYS A 13 41.39 7.55 -14.72
N GLY A 14 41.61 7.28 -13.44
CA GLY A 14 41.70 8.29 -12.39
C GLY A 14 43.04 9.00 -12.28
N VAL A 15 43.02 10.12 -11.56
CA VAL A 15 44.07 10.65 -10.69
C VAL A 15 43.36 11.52 -9.64
N VAL A 16 43.56 11.22 -8.35
CA VAL A 16 43.22 12.13 -7.25
C VAL A 16 44.40 13.08 -7.07
N LEU A 17 44.20 14.37 -7.29
CA LEU A 17 45.13 15.41 -6.86
C LEU A 17 44.34 16.52 -6.16
N GLY A 18 44.49 16.56 -4.83
CA GLY A 18 43.99 17.65 -4.01
C GLY A 18 44.80 18.92 -4.24
N ALA A 19 44.12 20.01 -4.56
CA ALA A 19 44.68 21.35 -4.55
C ALA A 19 43.83 22.24 -3.63
N TRP A 20 44.40 22.60 -2.48
CA TRP A 20 43.84 23.57 -1.56
C TRP A 20 44.27 24.97 -2.01
N ALA A 21 43.33 25.78 -2.50
CA ALA A 21 43.58 27.19 -2.78
C ALA A 21 43.01 28.06 -1.64
N HIS A 22 43.91 28.62 -0.83
CA HIS A 22 43.57 29.72 0.08
C HIS A 22 43.36 31.00 -0.74
N TRP A 23 42.23 31.67 -0.56
CA TRP A 23 42.02 33.03 -1.07
C TRP A 23 41.78 33.98 0.12
N SER A 24 42.72 34.90 0.33
CA SER A 24 42.57 36.02 1.26
C SER A 24 41.73 37.10 0.59
N LEU A 25 40.58 37.42 1.17
CA LEU A 25 39.73 38.52 0.73
C LEU A 25 40.26 39.84 1.30
N THR A 26 41.09 40.55 0.54
CA THR A 26 41.31 41.98 0.77
C THR A 26 40.73 42.78 -0.39
N GLY A 27 39.50 43.25 -0.16
CA GLY A 27 38.94 44.49 -0.67
C GLY A 27 38.67 44.59 -2.17
N HIS A 28 37.56 44.03 -2.67
CA HIS A 28 36.79 44.54 -3.82
C HIS A 28 35.32 44.06 -3.73
N SER A 29 34.38 44.91 -4.16
CA SER A 29 32.91 44.75 -4.05
C SER A 29 32.33 43.57 -4.87
N PRO A 30 31.26 42.87 -4.41
CA PRO A 30 30.80 41.58 -4.98
C PRO A 30 30.12 41.67 -6.36
N ARG A 31 29.98 42.86 -6.95
CA ARG A 31 29.21 43.05 -8.20
C ARG A 31 29.97 42.79 -9.50
N ASN A 32 31.31 42.68 -9.47
CA ASN A 32 32.12 42.60 -10.71
C ASN A 32 32.68 41.20 -11.05
N LEU A 33 32.49 40.19 -10.19
CA LEU A 33 32.95 38.82 -10.50
C LEU A 33 32.00 38.07 -11.46
N VAL A 34 30.70 38.32 -11.37
CA VAL A 34 29.68 37.62 -12.16
C VAL A 34 29.72 38.06 -13.63
N THR A 35 30.01 39.33 -13.91
CA THR A 35 29.99 39.88 -15.27
C THR A 35 31.21 39.49 -16.10
N THR A 36 32.33 39.14 -15.45
CA THR A 36 33.57 38.72 -16.15
C THR A 36 33.54 37.23 -16.51
N LEU A 37 32.81 36.39 -15.75
CA LEU A 37 32.67 34.97 -16.05
C LEU A 37 31.74 34.69 -17.25
N PHE A 38 30.76 35.56 -17.52
CA PHE A 38 29.77 35.35 -18.59
C PHE A 38 30.23 35.74 -20.01
N LYS A 39 31.34 36.47 -20.17
CA LYS A 39 31.81 36.95 -21.49
C LYS A 39 32.77 36.00 -22.24
N LYS A 40 33.10 34.83 -21.68
CA LYS A 40 34.05 33.87 -22.30
C LYS A 40 33.46 32.50 -22.67
N LEU A 41 32.16 32.29 -22.53
CA LEU A 41 31.50 31.05 -22.93
C LEU A 41 30.61 31.33 -24.15
N ASN A 42 31.15 31.07 -25.34
CA ASN A 42 30.40 31.02 -26.60
C ASN A 42 29.42 29.83 -26.55
N PHE A 43 28.22 30.03 -26.03
CA PHE A 43 27.13 29.10 -26.23
C PHE A 43 26.33 29.51 -27.47
N SER A 44 26.43 28.69 -28.52
CA SER A 44 25.43 28.67 -29.59
C SER A 44 24.07 28.28 -28.98
N PRO A 45 22.93 28.85 -29.42
CA PRO A 45 21.63 28.41 -28.98
C PRO A 45 21.37 27.02 -29.57
N GLN A 46 21.89 25.98 -28.90
CA GLN A 46 21.29 24.67 -29.04
C GLN A 46 19.88 24.82 -28.51
N THR A 47 18.91 24.57 -29.40
CA THR A 47 17.53 24.34 -29.05
C THR A 47 17.50 23.45 -27.82
N LEU A 48 17.16 24.03 -26.68
CA LEU A 48 16.75 23.28 -25.50
C LEU A 48 15.57 22.45 -25.98
N SER A 49 15.83 21.19 -26.32
CA SER A 49 14.78 20.20 -26.42
C SER A 49 14.05 20.26 -25.10
N THR A 50 12.79 20.68 -25.14
CA THR A 50 11.84 20.42 -24.07
C THR A 50 12.07 19.00 -23.58
N PRO A 51 12.19 18.75 -22.26
CA PRO A 51 12.25 17.38 -21.77
C PRO A 51 11.06 16.65 -22.40
N SER A 52 11.35 15.51 -23.03
CA SER A 52 10.32 14.58 -23.49
C SER A 52 9.25 14.46 -22.41
N THR A 53 8.03 14.71 -22.83
CA THR A 53 6.84 15.00 -22.04
C THR A 53 6.59 13.96 -20.95
N MET A 54 5.93 14.36 -19.85
CA MET A 54 5.42 13.47 -18.78
C MET A 54 4.43 12.39 -19.26
N SER A 55 4.31 12.15 -20.56
CA SER A 55 3.42 11.21 -21.24
C SER A 55 3.87 9.75 -21.18
N ASP A 56 5.08 9.46 -20.72
CA ASP A 56 5.74 8.23 -21.19
C ASP A 56 5.55 6.99 -20.33
N SER A 57 4.74 7.01 -19.27
CA SER A 57 4.47 5.78 -18.51
C SER A 57 3.16 5.84 -17.71
N LEU A 58 2.02 5.92 -18.39
CA LEU A 58 0.70 5.87 -17.74
C LEU A 58 0.27 4.43 -17.46
N ILE A 59 -0.39 4.23 -16.32
CA ILE A 59 -0.95 2.96 -15.85
C ILE A 59 -2.45 3.13 -15.62
N LEU A 60 -3.24 2.15 -16.06
CA LEU A 60 -4.63 1.99 -15.66
C LEU A 60 -4.70 1.14 -14.39
N GLY A 61 -5.43 1.58 -13.39
CA GLY A 61 -5.61 0.87 -12.13
C GLY A 61 -7.07 0.51 -11.93
N PHE A 62 -7.35 -0.74 -11.54
CA PHE A 62 -8.67 -1.21 -11.11
C PHE A 62 -8.63 -1.70 -9.67
N ASP A 63 -9.48 -1.13 -8.82
CA ASP A 63 -9.77 -1.58 -7.46
C ASP A 63 -11.14 -2.25 -7.46
N ILE A 64 -11.16 -3.57 -7.30
CA ILE A 64 -12.37 -4.39 -7.30
C ILE A 64 -12.73 -4.78 -5.87
N GLY A 65 -13.61 -4.01 -5.25
CA GLY A 65 -14.12 -4.27 -3.90
C GLY A 65 -15.57 -4.78 -3.90
N GLY A 66 -15.99 -5.38 -2.78
CA GLY A 66 -17.37 -5.84 -2.60
C GLY A 66 -18.38 -4.72 -2.34
N THR A 67 -17.93 -3.56 -1.85
CA THR A 67 -18.80 -2.40 -1.53
C THR A 67 -18.60 -1.25 -2.51
N LYS A 68 -17.37 -1.04 -2.99
CA LYS A 68 -17.04 -0.01 -3.98
C LYS A 68 -16.08 -0.57 -5.01
N CYS A 69 -16.12 -0.01 -6.21
CA CYS A 69 -15.15 -0.21 -7.26
C CYS A 69 -14.55 1.14 -7.65
N ALA A 70 -13.29 1.13 -8.09
CA ALA A 70 -12.68 2.31 -8.69
C ALA A 70 -11.80 1.96 -9.88
N ALA A 71 -11.84 2.80 -10.90
CA ALA A 71 -10.87 2.80 -11.99
C ALA A 71 -10.14 4.14 -12.01
N LEU A 72 -8.84 4.12 -12.27
CA LEU A 72 -8.02 5.33 -12.28
C LEU A 72 -6.88 5.24 -13.29
N VAL A 73 -6.38 6.39 -13.70
CA VAL A 73 -5.13 6.50 -14.46
C VAL A 73 -4.12 7.25 -13.61
N GLY A 74 -2.91 6.73 -13.55
CA GLY A 74 -1.79 7.35 -12.84
C GLY A 74 -0.46 7.11 -13.54
N ASP A 75 0.60 7.66 -12.99
CA ASP A 75 1.97 7.48 -13.48
C ASP A 75 2.77 6.45 -12.65
N ILE A 76 4.00 6.18 -13.09
CA ILE A 76 4.94 5.26 -12.42
C ILE A 76 5.48 5.77 -11.07
N HIS A 77 5.16 7.00 -10.69
CA HIS A 77 5.53 7.60 -9.42
C HIS A 77 4.38 7.51 -8.40
N GLY A 78 3.26 6.88 -8.77
CA GLY A 78 2.09 6.74 -7.93
C GLY A 78 1.22 8.00 -7.89
N THR A 79 1.40 8.92 -8.83
CA THR A 79 0.53 10.10 -8.98
C THR A 79 -0.75 9.69 -9.67
N VAL A 80 -1.90 9.92 -9.04
CA VAL A 80 -3.21 9.70 -9.64
C VAL A 80 -3.60 10.93 -10.48
N LEU A 81 -3.87 10.73 -11.77
CA LEU A 81 -4.24 11.79 -12.70
C LEU A 81 -5.75 11.93 -12.85
N ALA A 82 -6.46 10.80 -12.91
CA ALA A 82 -7.91 10.77 -12.99
C ALA A 82 -8.45 9.52 -12.29
N ARG A 83 -9.63 9.65 -11.69
CA ARG A 83 -10.27 8.59 -10.90
C ARG A 83 -11.78 8.60 -11.12
N ARG A 84 -12.35 7.41 -11.27
CA ARG A 84 -13.80 7.15 -11.26
C ARG A 84 -14.09 6.10 -10.20
N GLU A 85 -15.08 6.36 -9.36
CA GLU A 85 -15.53 5.45 -8.32
C GLU A 85 -17.04 5.27 -8.41
N TRP A 86 -17.50 4.06 -8.12
CA TRP A 86 -18.91 3.71 -8.07
C TRP A 86 -19.19 2.62 -7.03
N PRO A 87 -20.43 2.54 -6.51
CA PRO A 87 -20.82 1.44 -5.63
C PRO A 87 -20.73 0.07 -6.34
N SER A 88 -20.25 -0.94 -5.63
CA SER A 88 -20.27 -2.32 -6.13
C SER A 88 -21.64 -2.93 -5.92
N ILE A 89 -22.20 -3.50 -6.99
CA ILE A 89 -23.40 -4.34 -6.91
C ILE A 89 -22.98 -5.75 -7.30
N ALA A 90 -22.26 -6.40 -6.38
CA ALA A 90 -21.59 -7.69 -6.66
C ALA A 90 -22.57 -8.81 -7.03
N THR A 91 -23.84 -8.69 -6.64
CA THR A 91 -24.92 -9.62 -7.03
C THR A 91 -25.24 -9.61 -8.53
N ARG A 92 -24.79 -8.60 -9.29
CA ARG A 92 -24.89 -8.60 -10.77
C ARG A 92 -23.92 -9.57 -11.44
N GLY A 93 -22.97 -10.15 -10.68
CA GLY A 93 -21.99 -11.11 -11.17
C GLY A 93 -20.81 -10.47 -11.92
N PRO A 94 -19.77 -11.29 -12.24
CA PRO A 94 -18.50 -10.79 -12.76
C PRO A 94 -18.62 -10.08 -14.11
N GLN A 95 -19.45 -10.57 -15.04
CA GLN A 95 -19.54 -10.00 -16.38
C GLN A 95 -20.08 -8.57 -16.35
N ALA A 96 -21.10 -8.31 -15.52
CA ALA A 96 -21.67 -6.97 -15.37
C ALA A 96 -20.68 -6.01 -14.70
N MET A 97 -19.96 -6.47 -13.67
CA MET A 97 -18.92 -5.66 -13.02
C MET A 97 -17.79 -5.33 -14.00
N LEU A 98 -17.34 -6.30 -14.80
CA LEU A 98 -16.30 -6.09 -15.80
C LEU A 98 -16.74 -5.10 -16.88
N ALA A 99 -18.00 -5.14 -17.31
CA ALA A 99 -18.53 -4.14 -18.25
C ALA A 99 -18.43 -2.71 -17.67
N ASP A 100 -18.75 -2.52 -16.38
CA ASP A 100 -18.62 -1.23 -15.71
C ASP A 100 -17.15 -0.75 -15.68
N PHE A 101 -16.20 -1.65 -15.40
CA PHE A 101 -14.76 -1.33 -15.44
C PHE A 101 -14.26 -0.99 -16.84
N LEU A 102 -14.70 -1.72 -17.86
CA LEU A 102 -14.30 -1.48 -19.25
C LEU A 102 -14.83 -0.14 -19.76
N ALA A 103 -16.07 0.22 -19.44
CA ALA A 103 -16.64 1.53 -19.76
C ALA A 103 -15.90 2.67 -19.05
N ALA A 104 -15.52 2.47 -17.78
CA ALA A 104 -14.69 3.44 -17.06
C ALA A 104 -13.29 3.57 -17.67
N ALA A 105 -12.68 2.45 -18.08
CA ALA A 105 -11.36 2.41 -18.71
C ALA A 105 -11.34 3.11 -20.07
N GLU A 106 -12.35 2.91 -20.91
CA GLU A 106 -12.51 3.60 -22.19
C GLU A 106 -12.48 5.11 -21.98
N ALA A 107 -13.37 5.63 -21.14
CA ALA A 107 -13.45 7.06 -20.86
C ALA A 107 -12.15 7.63 -20.25
N LEU A 108 -11.46 6.87 -19.40
CA LEU A 108 -10.19 7.29 -18.81
C LEU A 108 -9.04 7.31 -19.83
N ARG A 109 -8.98 6.31 -20.73
CA ARG A 109 -7.96 6.21 -21.77
C ARG A 109 -8.14 7.23 -22.88
N ASP A 110 -9.37 7.61 -23.19
CA ASP A 110 -9.66 8.68 -24.14
C ASP A 110 -9.18 10.03 -23.62
N ALA A 111 -9.38 10.30 -22.33
CA ALA A 111 -8.91 11.53 -21.68
C ALA A 111 -7.39 11.53 -21.42
N HIS A 112 -6.80 10.35 -21.23
CA HIS A 112 -5.38 10.16 -20.91
C HIS A 112 -4.75 9.10 -21.83
N PRO A 113 -4.46 9.45 -23.09
CA PRO A 113 -3.87 8.52 -24.04
C PRO A 113 -2.44 8.13 -23.61
N GLY A 114 -2.00 6.94 -24.01
CA GLY A 114 -0.63 6.46 -23.74
C GLY A 114 -0.49 5.50 -22.56
N VAL A 115 -1.59 5.01 -21.99
CA VAL A 115 -1.57 3.91 -21.00
C VAL A 115 -0.82 2.69 -21.55
N LYS A 116 0.13 2.18 -20.77
CA LYS A 116 1.03 1.07 -21.16
C LYS A 116 0.72 -0.25 -20.47
N ALA A 117 0.08 -0.23 -19.30
CA ALA A 117 -0.25 -1.43 -18.52
C ALA A 117 -1.49 -1.19 -17.67
N CYS A 118 -2.08 -2.29 -17.18
CA CYS A 118 -3.19 -2.28 -16.24
C CYS A 118 -2.84 -3.10 -14.99
N GLY A 119 -3.01 -2.52 -13.81
CA GLY A 119 -2.91 -3.23 -12.53
C GLY A 119 -4.28 -3.37 -11.87
N VAL A 120 -4.55 -4.55 -11.32
CA VAL A 120 -5.85 -4.91 -10.75
C VAL A 120 -5.67 -5.42 -9.32
N SER A 121 -6.19 -4.66 -8.36
CA SER A 121 -6.28 -5.04 -6.95
C SER A 121 -7.65 -5.63 -6.67
N ILE A 122 -7.69 -6.84 -6.10
CA ILE A 122 -8.95 -7.55 -5.81
C ILE A 122 -8.79 -8.44 -4.57
N GLY A 123 -9.86 -8.60 -3.79
CA GLY A 123 -9.88 -9.54 -2.66
C GLY A 123 -9.83 -11.00 -3.11
N GLY A 124 -9.16 -11.84 -2.32
CA GLY A 124 -9.02 -13.28 -2.57
C GLY A 124 -10.22 -14.13 -2.17
N PRO A 125 -10.18 -15.45 -2.45
CA PRO A 125 -9.02 -16.18 -2.99
C PRO A 125 -8.78 -15.94 -4.49
N LEU A 126 -7.50 -15.94 -4.90
CA LEU A 126 -7.09 -15.94 -6.31
C LEU A 126 -5.75 -16.68 -6.51
N ASP A 127 -5.48 -17.09 -7.75
CA ASP A 127 -4.11 -17.35 -8.22
C ASP A 127 -3.61 -16.08 -8.92
N ALA A 128 -2.69 -15.35 -8.28
CA ALA A 128 -2.14 -14.10 -8.82
C ALA A 128 -1.12 -14.32 -9.95
N ASN A 129 -0.61 -15.54 -10.15
CA ASN A 129 0.30 -15.82 -11.26
C ASN A 129 -0.49 -15.89 -12.58
N GLU A 130 -1.57 -16.66 -12.56
CA GLU A 130 -2.49 -16.82 -13.70
C GLU A 130 -3.55 -15.70 -13.77
N GLY A 131 -3.76 -14.99 -12.66
CA GLY A 131 -4.80 -13.96 -12.52
C GLY A 131 -6.22 -14.54 -12.60
N VAL A 132 -6.43 -15.68 -11.94
CA VAL A 132 -7.71 -16.40 -11.86
C VAL A 132 -8.33 -16.20 -10.48
N ILE A 133 -9.57 -15.73 -10.43
CA ILE A 133 -10.29 -15.40 -9.20
C ILE A 133 -11.16 -16.58 -8.77
N TYR A 134 -11.11 -16.96 -7.48
CA TYR A 134 -11.78 -18.14 -6.93
C TYR A 134 -12.73 -17.80 -5.78
N SER A 135 -13.95 -17.41 -6.13
CA SER A 135 -15.09 -17.24 -5.21
C SER A 135 -14.78 -16.37 -3.97
N PRO A 136 -14.31 -15.11 -4.13
CA PRO A 136 -14.09 -14.23 -2.98
C PRO A 136 -15.37 -14.06 -2.16
N PRO A 137 -15.31 -14.05 -0.81
CA PRO A 137 -16.50 -13.96 0.03
C PRO A 137 -17.40 -12.76 -0.27
N ASN A 138 -16.82 -11.67 -0.77
CA ASN A 138 -17.51 -10.42 -1.07
C ASN A 138 -17.88 -10.25 -2.55
N LEU A 139 -17.58 -11.24 -3.41
CA LEU A 139 -17.79 -11.17 -4.86
C LEU A 139 -18.48 -12.47 -5.36
N PRO A 140 -19.78 -12.65 -5.10
CA PRO A 140 -20.51 -13.84 -5.52
C PRO A 140 -20.47 -14.05 -7.04
N GLY A 141 -20.36 -15.32 -7.46
CA GLY A 141 -20.32 -15.72 -8.88
C GLY A 141 -18.96 -15.55 -9.56
N TRP A 142 -17.94 -15.09 -8.84
CA TRP A 142 -16.56 -15.02 -9.33
C TRP A 142 -15.84 -16.37 -9.22
N ASP A 143 -16.40 -17.40 -9.83
CA ASP A 143 -15.94 -18.78 -9.69
C ASP A 143 -14.98 -19.14 -10.83
N ALA A 144 -13.68 -19.21 -10.52
CA ALA A 144 -12.61 -19.52 -11.47
C ALA A 144 -12.58 -18.58 -12.70
N ILE A 145 -12.76 -17.27 -12.48
CA ILE A 145 -12.78 -16.26 -13.56
C ILE A 145 -11.34 -15.95 -13.99
N PRO A 146 -10.97 -16.17 -15.27
CA PRO A 146 -9.65 -15.83 -15.80
C PRO A 146 -9.53 -14.33 -16.09
N LEU A 147 -9.59 -13.54 -15.01
CA LEU A 147 -9.71 -12.08 -15.05
C LEU A 147 -8.58 -11.43 -15.84
N LYS A 148 -7.33 -11.85 -15.58
CA LYS A 148 -6.14 -11.34 -16.28
C LYS A 148 -6.29 -11.51 -17.79
N GLN A 149 -6.55 -12.73 -18.26
CA GLN A 149 -6.67 -13.02 -19.68
C GLN A 149 -7.82 -12.25 -20.34
N GLN A 150 -8.99 -12.17 -19.70
CA GLN A 150 -10.14 -11.43 -20.23
C GLN A 150 -9.80 -9.95 -20.41
N LEU A 151 -9.22 -9.32 -19.39
CA LEU A 151 -8.83 -7.92 -19.46
C LEU A 151 -7.70 -7.69 -20.47
N GLN A 152 -6.73 -8.59 -20.60
CA GLN A 152 -5.66 -8.46 -21.61
C GLN A 152 -6.25 -8.47 -23.02
N ASN A 153 -7.16 -9.40 -23.30
CA ASN A 153 -7.82 -9.53 -24.60
C ASN A 153 -8.64 -8.28 -24.95
N THR A 154 -9.36 -7.72 -23.98
CA THR A 154 -10.23 -6.56 -24.23
C THR A 154 -9.47 -5.24 -24.25
N LEU A 155 -8.50 -5.04 -23.36
CA LEU A 155 -7.77 -3.78 -23.24
C LEU A 155 -6.63 -3.67 -24.27
N GLY A 156 -6.08 -4.79 -24.73
CA GLY A 156 -4.89 -4.83 -25.58
C GLY A 156 -3.62 -4.40 -24.86
N LEU A 157 -3.57 -4.61 -23.53
CA LEU A 157 -2.48 -4.17 -22.65
C LEU A 157 -2.00 -5.35 -21.78
N PRO A 158 -0.74 -5.34 -21.30
CA PRO A 158 -0.34 -6.15 -20.16
C PRO A 158 -1.25 -5.88 -18.96
N VAL A 159 -1.77 -6.95 -18.33
CA VAL A 159 -2.59 -6.87 -17.13
C VAL A 159 -1.93 -7.68 -16.02
N PHE A 160 -1.87 -7.10 -14.84
CA PHE A 160 -1.33 -7.72 -13.65
C PHE A 160 -2.40 -7.70 -12.56
N VAL A 161 -2.71 -8.87 -12.00
CA VAL A 161 -3.74 -9.03 -10.97
C VAL A 161 -3.05 -9.42 -9.67
N GLU A 162 -3.44 -8.79 -8.56
CA GLU A 162 -2.86 -9.09 -7.26
C GLU A 162 -3.92 -9.04 -6.16
N HIS A 163 -3.68 -9.81 -5.09
CA HIS A 163 -4.45 -9.71 -3.87
C HIS A 163 -4.35 -8.31 -3.27
N ASP A 164 -5.45 -7.75 -2.79
CA ASP A 164 -5.52 -6.37 -2.29
C ASP A 164 -4.45 -6.03 -1.23
N ALA A 165 -4.23 -6.93 -0.26
CA ALA A 165 -3.23 -6.75 0.79
C ALA A 165 -1.80 -6.80 0.22
N ALA A 166 -1.52 -7.69 -0.74
CA ALA A 166 -0.23 -7.77 -1.41
C ALA A 166 0.04 -6.56 -2.31
N ALA A 167 -0.99 -6.06 -2.98
CA ALA A 167 -0.93 -4.82 -3.77
C ALA A 167 -0.62 -3.60 -2.88
N CYS A 168 -1.27 -3.49 -1.72
CA CYS A 168 -1.00 -2.42 -0.76
C CYS A 168 0.42 -2.52 -0.17
N ALA A 169 0.87 -3.73 0.16
CA ALA A 169 2.25 -3.97 0.58
C ALA A 169 3.25 -3.51 -0.49
N TRP A 170 2.94 -3.78 -1.76
CA TRP A 170 3.78 -3.39 -2.87
C TRP A 170 3.82 -1.88 -3.09
N ALA A 171 2.69 -1.19 -2.96
CA ALA A 171 2.68 0.27 -3.00
C ALA A 171 3.50 0.90 -1.85
N GLU A 172 3.37 0.38 -0.63
CA GLU A 172 4.19 0.82 0.51
C GLU A 172 5.68 0.52 0.30
N TYR A 173 6.01 -0.59 -0.36
CA TYR A 173 7.40 -0.91 -0.70
C TYR A 173 7.99 0.08 -1.71
N LEU A 174 7.25 0.45 -2.76
CA LEU A 174 7.73 1.37 -3.80
C LEU A 174 7.77 2.84 -3.33
N TRP A 175 6.74 3.27 -2.62
CA TRP A 175 6.48 4.70 -2.37
C TRP A 175 6.27 5.06 -0.89
N GLY A 176 6.16 4.07 0.00
CA GLY A 176 6.02 4.30 1.43
C GLY A 176 7.28 4.91 2.06
N GLN A 177 7.10 5.60 3.19
CA GLN A 177 8.15 6.31 3.92
C GLN A 177 8.11 5.98 5.42
N PRO A 178 9.29 5.73 6.05
CA PRO A 178 10.57 5.48 5.38
C PRO A 178 10.48 4.23 4.49
N ARG A 179 11.26 4.22 3.39
CA ARG A 179 11.32 3.07 2.48
C ARG A 179 11.86 1.84 3.20
N SER A 180 11.26 0.68 2.92
CA SER A 180 11.77 -0.61 3.37
C SER A 180 13.06 -0.97 2.62
N THR A 181 13.93 -1.72 3.27
CA THR A 181 15.20 -2.21 2.71
C THR A 181 15.10 -3.60 2.08
N GLY A 182 13.96 -4.27 2.20
CA GLY A 182 13.70 -5.55 1.54
C GLY A 182 12.50 -6.32 2.08
N ASN A 183 12.31 -6.34 3.41
CA ASN A 183 11.24 -7.10 4.04
C ASN A 183 10.17 -6.17 4.61
N LEU A 184 8.95 -6.25 4.08
CA LEU A 184 7.81 -5.45 4.52
C LEU A 184 6.59 -6.33 4.67
N ILE A 185 5.88 -6.18 5.78
CA ILE A 185 4.56 -6.77 5.95
C ILE A 185 3.55 -5.63 6.08
N TYR A 186 2.56 -5.60 5.19
CA TYR A 186 1.43 -4.70 5.31
C TYR A 186 0.25 -5.46 5.91
N ILE A 187 -0.40 -4.91 6.91
CA ILE A 187 -1.62 -5.44 7.54
C ILE A 187 -2.82 -4.63 7.05
N THR A 188 -3.75 -5.27 6.35
CA THR A 188 -5.07 -4.70 6.11
C THR A 188 -5.97 -5.03 7.29
N SER A 189 -6.62 -4.01 7.85
CA SER A 189 -7.61 -4.17 8.92
C SER A 189 -8.78 -3.22 8.65
N GLY A 190 -9.80 -3.76 7.98
CA GLY A 190 -10.99 -3.03 7.56
C GLY A 190 -12.21 -3.93 7.68
N THR A 191 -12.81 -4.31 6.55
CA THR A 191 -13.87 -5.32 6.53
C THR A 191 -13.37 -6.69 7.02
N GLY A 192 -12.14 -7.05 6.68
CA GLY A 192 -11.45 -8.23 7.17
C GLY A 192 -10.10 -7.90 7.80
N PHE A 193 -9.33 -8.94 8.11
CA PHE A 193 -7.94 -8.84 8.53
C PHE A 193 -7.06 -9.70 7.64
N GLY A 194 -6.08 -9.10 6.98
CA GLY A 194 -5.20 -9.81 6.06
C GLY A 194 -3.81 -9.19 6.04
N ALA A 195 -2.89 -9.80 5.33
CA ALA A 195 -1.55 -9.25 5.18
C ALA A 195 -0.97 -9.47 3.78
N GLY A 196 -0.22 -8.48 3.31
CA GLY A 196 0.66 -8.60 2.16
C GLY A 196 2.10 -8.68 2.61
N TYR A 197 2.87 -9.57 1.99
CA TYR A 197 4.23 -9.88 2.39
C TYR A 197 5.17 -9.54 1.24
N ILE A 198 6.12 -8.64 1.49
CA ILE A 198 7.27 -8.42 0.63
C ILE A 198 8.46 -9.05 1.33
N LEU A 199 9.04 -10.08 0.72
CA LEU A 199 10.20 -10.79 1.25
C LEU A 199 11.33 -10.65 0.23
N GLN A 200 12.48 -10.17 0.68
CA GLN A 200 13.66 -9.94 -0.19
C GLN A 200 13.33 -9.06 -1.41
N GLY A 201 12.50 -8.03 -1.22
CA GLY A 201 12.10 -7.09 -2.26
C GLY A 201 11.13 -7.64 -3.31
N GLN A 202 10.51 -8.79 -3.05
CA GLN A 202 9.53 -9.43 -3.94
C GLN A 202 8.22 -9.69 -3.20
N ILE A 203 7.09 -9.59 -3.92
CA ILE A 203 5.79 -10.03 -3.37
C ILE A 203 5.87 -11.53 -3.11
N TYR A 204 5.69 -11.94 -1.86
CA TYR A 204 5.58 -13.34 -1.51
C TYR A 204 4.17 -13.84 -1.81
N ARG A 205 4.11 -14.74 -2.80
CA ARG A 205 2.90 -15.50 -3.15
C ARG A 205 3.10 -16.93 -2.67
N GLY A 206 2.13 -17.45 -1.95
CA GLY A 206 2.11 -18.83 -1.48
C GLY A 206 1.84 -19.83 -2.62
N ALA A 207 1.46 -21.04 -2.23
CA ALA A 207 1.22 -22.13 -3.17
C ALA A 207 0.19 -21.73 -4.24
N LYS A 208 0.56 -21.92 -5.51
CA LYS A 208 -0.27 -21.57 -6.68
C LYS A 208 -0.70 -20.11 -6.71
N GLY A 209 0.22 -19.19 -6.42
CA GLY A 209 -0.04 -17.75 -6.53
C GLY A 209 -1.02 -17.20 -5.48
N ARG A 210 -1.38 -17.99 -4.46
CA ARG A 210 -2.35 -17.60 -3.42
C ARG A 210 -1.70 -16.76 -2.33
N SER A 211 -2.40 -15.76 -1.83
CA SER A 211 -1.90 -14.96 -0.70
C SER A 211 -2.02 -15.69 0.64
N PRO A 212 -1.07 -15.50 1.58
CA PRO A 212 -1.22 -16.00 2.95
C PRO A 212 -2.27 -15.21 3.74
N GLU A 213 -3.12 -15.92 4.49
CA GLU A 213 -4.27 -15.32 5.19
C GLU A 213 -4.15 -15.34 6.71
N VAL A 214 -3.36 -14.41 7.27
CA VAL A 214 -3.10 -14.33 8.72
C VAL A 214 -4.36 -14.05 9.54
N GLY A 215 -5.38 -13.39 8.98
CA GLY A 215 -6.66 -13.17 9.68
C GLY A 215 -7.39 -14.45 10.06
N HIS A 216 -7.16 -15.53 9.32
CA HIS A 216 -7.72 -16.84 9.62
C HIS A 216 -6.86 -17.65 10.58
N ALA A 217 -5.70 -17.18 11.01
CA ALA A 217 -4.93 -17.87 12.05
C ALA A 217 -5.73 -17.93 13.35
N ARG A 218 -5.50 -18.99 14.13
CA ARG A 218 -6.03 -19.14 15.48
C ARG A 218 -5.29 -18.18 16.40
N PHE A 219 -6.01 -17.31 17.09
CA PHE A 219 -5.46 -16.36 18.07
C PHE A 219 -5.78 -16.79 19.50
N ALA A 220 -7.03 -17.19 19.76
CA ALA A 220 -7.50 -17.63 21.07
C ALA A 220 -8.43 -18.84 20.94
N GLU A 221 -8.59 -19.63 22.01
CA GLU A 221 -9.52 -20.76 22.03
C GLU A 221 -10.98 -20.33 21.86
N ASP A 222 -11.34 -19.17 22.40
CA ASP A 222 -12.67 -18.56 22.29
C ASP A 222 -12.58 -17.10 21.80
N GLY A 223 -13.72 -16.51 21.49
CA GLY A 223 -13.83 -15.13 21.03
C GLY A 223 -15.10 -14.91 20.19
N PRO A 224 -15.25 -13.72 19.59
CA PRO A 224 -16.27 -13.50 18.59
C PRO A 224 -16.14 -14.52 17.45
N PHE A 225 -17.27 -14.91 16.88
CA PHE A 225 -17.28 -15.76 15.69
C PHE A 225 -16.99 -14.92 14.44
N ALA A 226 -15.91 -15.23 13.74
CA ALA A 226 -15.56 -14.62 12.46
C ALA A 226 -14.83 -15.64 11.58
N TYR A 227 -15.25 -15.73 10.31
CA TYR A 227 -14.75 -16.70 9.33
C TYR A 227 -14.80 -18.15 9.82
N GLU A 228 -16.03 -18.62 10.06
CA GLU A 228 -16.37 -20.02 10.38
C GLU A 228 -15.81 -20.57 11.71
N LYS A 229 -15.15 -19.73 12.52
CA LYS A 229 -14.66 -20.12 13.85
C LYS A 229 -14.69 -18.96 14.84
N LYS A 230 -14.77 -19.30 16.12
CA LYS A 230 -14.46 -18.37 17.22
C LYS A 230 -12.96 -18.26 17.36
N GLY A 231 -12.44 -17.14 17.85
CA GLY A 231 -11.02 -17.11 18.23
C GLY A 231 -10.03 -16.89 17.07
N SER A 232 -10.48 -16.41 15.90
CA SER A 232 -9.59 -16.07 14.77
C SER A 232 -8.93 -14.71 14.96
N VAL A 233 -7.76 -14.47 14.37
CA VAL A 233 -7.10 -13.15 14.40
C VAL A 233 -8.05 -12.04 13.93
N GLU A 234 -8.78 -12.28 12.83
CA GLU A 234 -9.76 -11.33 12.30
C GLU A 234 -10.87 -10.97 13.29
N ALA A 235 -11.30 -11.91 14.14
CA ALA A 235 -12.34 -11.66 15.14
C ALA A 235 -11.96 -10.60 16.17
N PHE A 236 -10.65 -10.42 16.43
CA PHE A 236 -10.14 -9.45 17.40
C PHE A 236 -9.56 -8.20 16.74
N CYS A 237 -9.02 -8.34 15.52
CA CYS A 237 -8.15 -7.33 14.95
C CYS A 237 -8.76 -6.54 13.78
N SER A 238 -9.89 -6.99 13.19
CA SER A 238 -10.51 -6.26 12.06
C SER A 238 -11.47 -5.17 12.50
N GLY A 239 -11.57 -4.09 11.70
CA GLY A 239 -12.50 -2.99 11.94
C GLY A 239 -13.97 -3.43 11.95
N ALA A 240 -14.39 -4.32 11.05
CA ALA A 240 -15.76 -4.84 11.02
C ALA A 240 -16.08 -5.79 12.19
N SER A 241 -15.06 -6.43 12.76
CA SER A 241 -15.23 -7.28 13.95
C SER A 241 -15.34 -6.50 15.25
N LEU A 242 -14.98 -5.20 15.30
CA LEU A 242 -15.07 -4.40 16.54
C LEU A 242 -16.47 -4.42 17.16
N SER A 243 -17.52 -4.39 16.34
CA SER A 243 -18.91 -4.48 16.81
C SER A 243 -19.20 -5.84 17.46
N ARG A 244 -18.72 -6.93 16.86
CA ARG A 244 -18.85 -8.29 17.42
C ARG A 244 -17.99 -8.47 18.68
N LEU A 245 -16.81 -7.86 18.71
CA LEU A 245 -15.91 -7.84 19.86
C LEU A 245 -16.54 -7.10 21.03
N ALA A 246 -17.23 -5.99 20.77
CA ALA A 246 -18.01 -5.26 21.75
C ALA A 246 -19.16 -6.11 22.34
N ALA A 247 -19.97 -6.74 21.48
CA ALA A 247 -21.04 -7.63 21.92
C ALA A 247 -20.53 -8.83 22.75
N TRP A 248 -19.40 -9.41 22.35
CA TRP A 248 -18.80 -10.55 23.06
C TRP A 248 -18.21 -10.15 24.41
N LYS A 249 -17.49 -9.01 24.47
CA LYS A 249 -16.83 -8.55 25.70
C LYS A 249 -17.80 -7.99 26.73
N PHE A 250 -18.86 -7.30 26.27
CA PHE A 250 -19.85 -6.64 27.11
C PHE A 250 -21.28 -7.04 26.71
N PRO A 251 -21.66 -8.32 26.86
CA PRO A 251 -22.94 -8.84 26.38
C PRO A 251 -24.15 -8.18 27.05
N GLN A 252 -24.01 -7.75 28.31
CA GLN A 252 -25.08 -7.06 29.04
C GLN A 252 -25.43 -5.69 28.46
N ARG A 253 -24.51 -5.08 27.71
CA ARG A 253 -24.67 -3.75 27.13
C ARG A 253 -24.92 -3.79 25.62
N TRP A 254 -24.23 -4.68 24.90
CA TRP A 254 -24.12 -4.61 23.44
C TRP A 254 -24.53 -5.88 22.70
N SER A 255 -25.11 -6.88 23.37
CA SER A 255 -25.60 -8.09 22.69
C SER A 255 -26.71 -7.82 21.68
N ALA A 256 -27.68 -6.96 22.03
CA ALA A 256 -28.86 -6.70 21.20
C ALA A 256 -28.56 -5.74 20.03
N GLN A 257 -27.79 -4.69 20.29
CA GLN A 257 -27.46 -3.64 19.31
C GLN A 257 -26.03 -3.15 19.57
N PRO A 258 -25.02 -3.86 19.05
CA PRO A 258 -23.65 -3.42 19.21
C PRO A 258 -23.36 -2.21 18.32
N PRO A 259 -22.63 -1.19 18.81
CA PRO A 259 -22.20 -0.05 18.00
C PRO A 259 -21.29 -0.51 16.86
N ALA A 260 -21.34 0.22 15.74
CA ALA A 260 -20.40 -0.01 14.64
C ALA A 260 -18.99 0.49 15.01
N GLY A 261 -17.95 0.02 14.31
CA GLY A 261 -16.55 0.43 14.58
C GLY A 261 -16.33 1.95 14.70
N PRO A 262 -16.81 2.78 13.76
CA PRO A 262 -16.67 4.23 13.86
C PRO A 262 -17.39 4.85 15.07
N GLU A 263 -18.51 4.26 15.49
CA GLU A 263 -19.26 4.70 16.67
C GLU A 263 -18.53 4.32 17.96
N LEU A 264 -17.96 3.11 18.04
CA LEU A 264 -17.08 2.70 19.13
C LEU A 264 -15.91 3.67 19.31
N GLY A 265 -15.28 4.10 18.22
CA GLY A 265 -14.22 5.11 18.24
C GLY A 265 -14.68 6.43 18.86
N LYS A 266 -15.87 6.91 18.49
CA LYS A 266 -16.47 8.13 19.06
C LYS A 266 -16.79 7.98 20.55
N LEU A 267 -17.36 6.84 20.96
CA LEU A 267 -17.66 6.55 22.36
C LEU A 267 -16.40 6.54 23.22
N ALA A 268 -15.34 5.86 22.75
CA ALA A 268 -14.07 5.83 23.46
C ALA A 268 -13.44 7.23 23.56
N ALA A 269 -13.46 8.02 22.47
CA ALA A 269 -12.98 9.40 22.49
C ALA A 269 -13.78 10.30 23.45
N ALA A 270 -15.06 9.98 23.71
CA ALA A 270 -15.90 10.65 24.69
C ALA A 270 -15.69 10.14 26.14
N GLY A 271 -14.75 9.22 26.37
CA GLY A 271 -14.42 8.69 27.69
C GLY A 271 -15.24 7.47 28.13
N ASP A 272 -15.97 6.82 27.22
CA ASP A 272 -16.70 5.60 27.53
C ASP A 272 -15.72 4.45 27.86
N ALA A 273 -15.83 3.90 29.07
CA ALA A 273 -14.90 2.90 29.59
C ALA A 273 -15.00 1.56 28.84
N ASP A 274 -16.21 1.10 28.50
CA ASP A 274 -16.39 -0.16 27.78
C ASP A 274 -15.88 -0.03 26.35
N ALA A 275 -16.12 1.11 25.69
CA ALA A 275 -15.68 1.31 24.31
C ALA A 275 -14.16 1.38 24.24
N SER A 276 -13.55 2.08 25.20
CA SER A 276 -12.09 2.13 25.37
C SER A 276 -11.50 0.74 25.62
N ALA A 277 -12.19 -0.10 26.42
CA ALA A 277 -11.76 -1.46 26.68
C ALA A 277 -11.87 -2.39 25.45
N VAL A 278 -12.84 -2.19 24.56
CA VAL A 278 -12.93 -2.91 23.28
C VAL A 278 -11.80 -2.51 22.34
N ILE A 279 -11.55 -1.21 22.19
CA ILE A 279 -10.47 -0.70 21.34
C ILE A 279 -9.11 -1.17 21.86
N SER A 280 -8.90 -1.14 23.17
CA SER A 280 -7.66 -1.60 23.80
C SER A 280 -7.46 -3.11 23.61
N LEU A 281 -8.53 -3.91 23.69
CA LEU A 281 -8.46 -5.34 23.39
C LEU A 281 -8.04 -5.59 21.93
N SER A 282 -8.59 -4.83 20.98
CA SER A 282 -8.21 -4.93 19.57
C SER A 282 -6.75 -4.50 19.33
N ALA A 283 -6.30 -3.42 19.98
CA ALA A 283 -4.92 -2.94 19.91
C ALA A 283 -3.94 -3.98 20.47
N HIS A 284 -4.27 -4.55 21.63
CA HIS A 284 -3.48 -5.60 22.26
C HIS A 284 -3.36 -6.79 21.31
N ALA A 285 -4.48 -7.37 20.85
CA ALA A 285 -4.46 -8.52 19.94
C ALA A 285 -3.67 -8.23 18.65
N THR A 286 -3.82 -7.05 18.06
CA THR A 286 -3.07 -6.66 16.87
C THR A 286 -1.55 -6.56 17.16
N GLY A 287 -1.17 -6.08 18.34
CA GLY A 287 0.22 -6.04 18.79
C GLY A 287 0.82 -7.44 18.94
N GLN A 288 0.08 -8.40 19.48
CA GLN A 288 0.53 -9.80 19.58
C GLN A 288 0.69 -10.44 18.20
N VAL A 289 -0.21 -10.13 17.26
CA VAL A 289 -0.08 -10.56 15.86
C VAL A 289 1.17 -9.95 15.23
N CYS A 290 1.46 -8.67 15.47
CA CYS A 290 2.70 -8.04 15.00
C CYS A 290 3.93 -8.73 15.61
N ALA A 291 3.92 -9.06 16.90
CA ALA A 291 5.02 -9.78 17.55
C ALA A 291 5.25 -11.15 16.90
N ASN A 292 4.19 -11.93 16.68
CA ASN A 292 4.29 -13.22 15.98
C ASN A 292 4.87 -13.08 14.57
N LEU A 293 4.47 -12.02 13.84
CA LEU A 293 5.01 -11.75 12.50
C LEU A 293 6.49 -11.34 12.55
N ILE A 294 6.90 -10.56 13.56
CA ILE A 294 8.31 -10.24 13.80
C ILE A 294 9.12 -11.49 14.07
N ASP A 295 8.67 -12.34 14.98
CA ASP A 295 9.40 -13.54 15.38
C ASP A 295 9.47 -14.60 14.27
N THR A 296 8.48 -14.62 13.38
CA THR A 296 8.41 -15.60 12.28
C THR A 296 9.17 -15.13 11.04
N PHE A 297 9.11 -13.84 10.70
CA PHE A 297 9.60 -13.32 9.42
C PHE A 297 10.78 -12.36 9.53
N ALA A 298 11.08 -11.84 10.73
CA ALA A 298 12.08 -10.79 10.96
C ALA A 298 12.01 -9.66 9.91
N PRO A 299 10.85 -9.00 9.73
CA PRO A 299 10.68 -7.97 8.72
C PRO A 299 11.39 -6.66 9.13
N ASP A 300 11.74 -5.83 8.15
CA ASP A 300 12.29 -4.49 8.41
C ASP A 300 11.17 -3.54 8.89
N VAL A 301 9.95 -3.76 8.42
CA VAL A 301 8.79 -2.91 8.72
C VAL A 301 7.48 -3.69 8.70
N ILE A 302 6.62 -3.40 9.67
CA ILE A 302 5.20 -3.75 9.66
C ILE A 302 4.39 -2.45 9.48
N VAL A 303 3.62 -2.40 8.39
CA VAL A 303 2.75 -1.27 8.08
C VAL A 303 1.30 -1.60 8.45
N LEU A 304 0.74 -0.82 9.37
CA LEU A 304 -0.65 -0.89 9.80
C LEU A 304 -1.53 -0.09 8.85
N GLY A 305 -2.51 -0.76 8.23
CA GLY A 305 -3.42 -0.18 7.26
C GLY A 305 -4.56 0.65 7.87
N SER A 306 -5.75 0.53 7.28
CA SER A 306 -6.86 1.46 7.48
C SER A 306 -7.35 1.60 8.93
N LEU A 307 -7.34 0.55 9.75
CA LEU A 307 -7.75 0.67 11.16
C LEU A 307 -6.87 1.65 11.95
N ALA A 308 -5.56 1.67 11.70
CA ALA A 308 -4.63 2.59 12.34
C ALA A 308 -4.99 4.05 12.05
N ARG A 309 -5.38 4.35 10.81
CA ARG A 309 -5.84 5.69 10.40
C ARG A 309 -7.15 6.09 11.08
N HIS A 310 -8.05 5.13 11.32
CA HIS A 310 -9.35 5.40 11.92
C HIS A 310 -9.31 5.52 13.46
N LEU A 311 -8.49 4.72 14.13
CA LEU A 311 -8.38 4.71 15.60
C LEU A 311 -7.24 5.60 16.11
N GLY A 312 -6.31 6.01 15.24
CA GLY A 312 -5.30 7.01 15.51
C GLY A 312 -4.16 6.56 16.44
N GLU A 313 -3.36 7.55 16.86
CA GLU A 313 -2.09 7.33 17.56
C GLU A 313 -2.21 6.59 18.89
N VAL A 314 -3.32 6.73 19.62
CA VAL A 314 -3.53 6.02 20.89
C VAL A 314 -3.57 4.51 20.67
N TRP A 315 -4.33 4.06 19.65
CA TRP A 315 -4.39 2.64 19.29
C TRP A 315 -3.05 2.16 18.74
N ILE A 316 -2.40 2.94 17.87
CA ILE A 316 -1.09 2.61 17.30
C ILE A 316 -0.04 2.44 18.40
N ALA A 317 -0.02 3.32 19.41
CA ALA A 317 0.90 3.24 20.53
C ALA A 317 0.70 1.94 21.34
N GLN A 318 -0.54 1.54 21.60
CA GLN A 318 -0.84 0.29 22.30
C GLN A 318 -0.46 -0.96 21.50
N VAL A 319 -0.64 -0.94 20.17
CA VAL A 319 -0.15 -2.01 19.28
C VAL A 319 1.36 -2.13 19.42
N LYS A 320 2.09 -1.01 19.34
CA LYS A 320 3.56 -0.98 19.47
C LYS A 320 4.03 -1.47 20.82
N GLU A 321 3.40 -1.01 21.91
CA GLU A 321 3.75 -1.42 23.27
C GLU A 321 3.58 -2.93 23.47
N THR A 322 2.47 -3.49 23.00
CA THR A 322 2.26 -4.94 23.07
C THR A 322 3.25 -5.70 22.19
N CYS A 323 3.47 -5.23 20.97
CA CYS A 323 4.44 -5.82 20.05
C CYS A 323 5.85 -5.85 20.65
N GLN A 324 6.31 -4.74 21.23
CA GLN A 324 7.61 -4.62 21.89
C GLN A 324 7.77 -5.57 23.07
N ARG A 325 6.72 -5.75 23.87
CA ARG A 325 6.75 -6.61 25.05
C ARG A 325 6.82 -8.10 24.69
N GLU A 326 6.22 -8.49 23.57
CA GLU A 326 6.01 -9.90 23.23
C GLU A 326 6.96 -10.44 22.17
N ALA A 327 7.44 -9.60 21.26
CA ALA A 327 8.42 -10.00 20.25
C ALA A 327 9.80 -10.25 20.87
N LEU A 328 10.61 -11.07 20.20
CA LEU A 328 11.99 -11.34 20.59
C LEU A 328 12.80 -10.02 20.64
N PRO A 329 13.47 -9.68 21.77
CA PRO A 329 14.13 -8.38 21.96
C PRO A 329 15.09 -7.95 20.84
N GLY A 330 15.82 -8.88 20.23
CA GLY A 330 16.73 -8.55 19.11
C GLY A 330 16.07 -8.38 17.75
N LEU A 331 14.85 -8.92 17.54
CA LEU A 331 14.13 -8.78 16.27
C LEU A 331 13.23 -7.55 16.28
N HIS A 332 12.57 -7.26 17.41
CA HIS A 332 11.73 -6.08 17.55
C HIS A 332 12.49 -4.77 17.27
N GLU A 333 13.72 -4.66 17.78
CA GLU A 333 14.57 -3.47 17.58
C GLU A 333 14.95 -3.21 16.12
N LEU A 334 14.88 -4.24 15.27
CA LEU A 334 15.16 -4.17 13.83
C LEU A 334 13.91 -3.88 12.99
N CYS A 335 12.71 -4.00 13.58
CA CYS A 335 11.45 -3.85 12.87
C CYS A 335 10.74 -2.54 13.22
N LEU A 336 10.53 -1.69 12.23
CA LEU A 336 9.67 -0.52 12.39
C LEU A 336 8.18 -0.91 12.30
N VAL A 337 7.41 -0.69 13.36
CA VAL A 337 5.94 -0.75 13.27
C VAL A 337 5.39 0.67 13.05
N ARG A 338 4.59 0.89 12.00
CA ARG A 338 4.01 2.23 11.70
C ARG A 338 2.67 2.15 10.98
N ALA A 339 1.90 3.23 11.00
CA ALA A 339 0.79 3.38 10.06
C ALA A 339 1.29 3.54 8.61
N THR A 340 0.40 3.30 7.65
CA THR A 340 0.63 3.64 6.24
C THR A 340 1.03 5.11 6.09
N SER A 341 2.04 5.37 5.25
CA SER A 341 2.47 6.72 4.89
C SER A 341 1.81 7.21 3.60
N LEU A 342 1.18 6.30 2.86
CA LEU A 342 0.39 6.63 1.67
C LEU A 342 -1.02 7.12 2.02
N ASP A 343 -1.43 6.92 3.27
CA ASP A 343 -2.66 7.44 3.86
C ASP A 343 -3.88 7.12 2.98
N SER A 344 -4.74 8.10 2.68
CA SER A 344 -5.93 7.88 1.85
C SER A 344 -5.63 7.47 0.41
N ARG A 345 -4.39 7.61 -0.08
CA ARG A 345 -3.99 7.25 -1.45
C ARG A 345 -3.61 5.78 -1.59
N LEU A 346 -3.42 5.04 -0.48
CA LEU A 346 -2.89 3.68 -0.49
C LEU A 346 -3.63 2.76 -1.47
N GLN A 347 -4.96 2.78 -1.48
CA GLN A 347 -5.75 1.93 -2.35
C GLN A 347 -5.60 2.29 -3.84
N ASP A 348 -5.51 3.58 -4.15
CA ASP A 348 -5.30 4.00 -5.53
C ASP A 348 -3.88 3.64 -5.98
N CYS A 349 -2.88 3.91 -5.13
CA CYS A 349 -1.49 3.54 -5.37
C CYS A 349 -1.29 2.03 -5.53
N SER A 350 -2.03 1.19 -4.78
CA SER A 350 -1.91 -0.27 -4.87
C SER A 350 -2.19 -0.75 -6.29
N THR A 351 -3.22 -0.22 -6.94
CA THR A 351 -3.58 -0.59 -8.32
C THR A 351 -2.50 -0.20 -9.33
N LEU A 352 -1.83 0.94 -9.15
CA LEU A 352 -0.76 1.39 -10.03
C LEU A 352 0.52 0.58 -9.81
N ALA A 353 0.87 0.34 -8.54
CA ALA A 353 2.10 -0.32 -8.13
C ALA A 353 2.23 -1.73 -8.72
N ILE A 354 1.11 -2.47 -8.85
CA ILE A 354 1.12 -3.86 -9.36
C ILE A 354 1.70 -3.96 -10.77
N ALA A 355 1.59 -2.90 -11.58
CA ALA A 355 2.16 -2.86 -12.92
C ALA A 355 3.69 -2.64 -12.94
N LEU A 356 4.31 -2.40 -11.79
CA LEU A 356 5.72 -2.01 -11.65
C LEU A 356 6.56 -3.06 -10.92
N ASP A 357 7.80 -3.22 -11.37
CA ASP A 357 8.82 -4.00 -10.69
C ASP A 357 9.48 -3.22 -9.54
N ALA A 358 10.42 -3.86 -8.84
CA ALA A 358 11.08 -3.28 -7.67
C ALA A 358 11.88 -2.00 -8.00
N SER A 359 12.25 -1.79 -9.26
CA SER A 359 12.96 -0.60 -9.74
C SER A 359 12.02 0.56 -10.12
N GLY A 360 10.71 0.33 -10.05
CA GLY A 360 9.69 1.30 -10.47
C GLY A 360 9.51 1.37 -11.99
N GLN A 361 9.99 0.36 -12.72
CA GLN A 361 9.76 0.21 -14.16
C GLN A 361 8.61 -0.76 -14.42
N PHE A 362 8.02 -0.73 -15.62
CA PHE A 362 6.97 -1.68 -15.97
C PHE A 362 7.45 -3.12 -15.84
N ARG A 363 6.62 -3.98 -15.22
CA ARG A 363 6.84 -5.42 -15.22
C ARG A 363 6.75 -5.95 -16.65
N THR A 364 7.59 -6.92 -16.97
CA THR A 364 7.42 -7.74 -18.17
C THR A 364 6.35 -8.79 -17.91
N SER A 365 5.40 -8.94 -18.85
CA SER A 365 4.27 -9.87 -18.76
C SER A 365 4.67 -11.34 -18.79
#